data_AF-A0A920U2C4-F1
#
_entry.id   AF-A0A920U2C4-F1
#
_cell.length_a   1.000
_cell.length_b   1.000
_cell.length_c   1.000
_cell.angle_alpha   90.00
_cell.angle_beta   90.00
_cell.angle_gamma   90.00
#
_symmetry.space_group_name_H-M   'P 1'
#
loop_
_entity.id
_entity.type
_entity.pdbx_description
1 polymer ?
#
loop_
_entity_poly.entity_id
_entity_poly.type
_entity_poly.pdbx_seq_one_letter_code
_entity_poly.pdbx_strand_id
1 'polypeptide(L)'
;MTCRKNTGLPKGEHLTLRRAFKGEEVRRSYSICSAVDDNDLRIAVKAIPQGVFSGFLHQQLVAGDRIEVGPPIGHFNVPLEPGPRKRYAAFAAGSGITPVISIIKTTLSAEPHSAFSLVYGNRETRSIIFREDLERLKNTYLGRFSITHALSREDRDNPLLDGRIDCGRTRRLLETLVPPERFDEFFLCGPKEMIDTVHEALIEKGVDRSRIHFELFTAPDQTFDRSDSRYSTREAQTVGHSTVIVSLEGKSTTLSMGPDDGSVLEAVRRARLKCLMPAKGGCAQRVGQRSSKDASICA
;
A
#
# COMPACT_ATOMS: atom_id res chain seq x y z
N MET A 1 17.84 5.86 12.68
CA MET A 1 16.87 6.74 13.38
C MET A 1 16.29 5.90 14.52
N THR A 2 16.68 6.15 15.77
CA THR A 2 16.32 5.28 16.90
C THR A 2 14.93 5.60 17.41
N CYS A 3 13.92 4.88 16.92
CA CYS A 3 12.60 4.89 17.53
C CYS A 3 12.69 4.21 18.91
N ARG A 4 12.23 4.86 19.98
CA ARG A 4 12.30 4.27 21.34
C ARG A 4 11.35 3.07 21.40
N LYS A 5 11.94 1.89 21.60
CA LYS A 5 11.23 0.61 21.78
C LYS A 5 10.19 0.72 22.91
N ASN A 6 8.97 0.26 22.64
CA ASN A 6 8.09 -0.27 23.70
C ASN A 6 7.02 -1.27 23.21
N THR A 7 6.96 -1.55 21.91
CA THR A 7 6.26 -2.69 21.30
C THR A 7 7.15 -3.25 20.18
N GLY A 8 7.04 -4.54 19.86
CA GLY A 8 7.78 -5.14 18.73
C GLY A 8 7.42 -4.48 17.41
N LEU A 9 8.36 -4.40 16.46
CA LEU A 9 8.12 -3.72 15.18
C LEU A 9 7.07 -4.48 14.36
N PRO A 10 5.93 -3.88 13.99
CA PRO A 10 4.84 -4.61 13.37
C PRO A 10 5.14 -4.98 11.92
N LYS A 11 4.87 -6.24 11.58
CA LYS A 11 5.12 -6.81 10.24
C LYS A 11 4.05 -6.36 9.24
N GLY A 12 4.47 -5.98 8.04
CA GLY A 12 3.53 -5.57 6.97
C GLY A 12 2.75 -4.29 7.26
N GLU A 13 3.26 -3.44 8.15
CA GLU A 13 2.70 -2.10 8.42
C GLU A 13 3.56 -0.99 7.80
N HIS A 14 2.98 0.20 7.71
CA HIS A 14 3.61 1.39 7.16
C HIS A 14 3.53 2.59 8.08
N LEU A 15 4.38 3.58 7.79
CA LEU A 15 4.51 4.81 8.55
C LEU A 15 4.20 6.00 7.67
N THR A 16 3.34 6.90 8.15
CA THR A 16 3.14 8.20 7.50
C THR A 16 4.22 9.18 7.95
N LEU A 17 5.11 9.53 7.05
CA LEU A 17 6.08 10.62 7.22
C LEU A 17 5.44 11.95 6.83
N ARG A 18 5.71 13.01 7.59
CA ARG A 18 5.16 14.35 7.41
C ARG A 18 6.26 15.40 7.42
N ARG A 19 6.21 16.35 6.47
CA ARG A 19 7.12 17.51 6.40
C ARG A 19 6.48 18.64 5.60
N ALA A 20 6.70 19.88 6.02
CA ALA A 20 6.32 21.05 5.24
C ALA A 20 7.39 21.39 4.19
N PHE A 21 6.96 21.68 2.96
CA PHE A 21 7.81 22.13 1.85
C PHE A 21 7.23 23.45 1.32
N LYS A 22 7.99 24.54 1.40
CA LYS A 22 7.57 25.90 0.97
C LYS A 22 6.20 26.34 1.57
N GLY A 23 5.89 25.90 2.79
CA GLY A 23 4.62 26.19 3.49
C GLY A 23 3.52 25.15 3.28
N GLU A 24 3.65 24.22 2.33
CA GLU A 24 2.68 23.15 2.10
C GLU A 24 3.06 21.87 2.87
N GLU A 25 2.13 21.34 3.66
CA GLU A 25 2.34 20.08 4.37
C GLU A 25 2.18 18.88 3.41
N VAL A 26 3.27 18.13 3.19
CA VAL A 26 3.25 16.90 2.41
C VAL A 26 3.36 15.71 3.36
N ARG A 27 2.51 14.71 3.13
CA ARG A 27 2.52 13.40 3.81
C ARG A 27 2.76 12.28 2.82
N ARG A 28 3.55 11.27 3.18
CA ARG A 28 3.75 10.04 2.39
C ARG A 28 3.87 8.83 3.31
N SER A 29 3.22 7.73 2.94
CA SER A 29 3.34 6.45 3.63
C SER A 29 4.49 5.64 3.06
N TYR A 30 5.26 4.98 3.93
CA TYR A 30 6.34 4.08 3.56
C TYR A 30 6.30 2.83 4.45
N SER A 31 6.28 1.64 3.85
CA SER A 31 6.21 0.39 4.61
C SER A 31 7.51 0.07 5.34
N ILE A 32 7.33 -0.49 6.54
CA ILE A 32 8.41 -0.91 7.43
C ILE A 32 9.06 -2.16 6.80
N CYS A 33 10.35 -2.09 6.51
CA CYS A 33 11.13 -3.19 5.94
C CYS A 33 12.00 -3.92 6.98
N SER A 34 11.68 -3.71 8.26
CA SER A 34 12.31 -4.32 9.43
C SER A 34 11.47 -5.49 9.92
N ALA A 35 12.10 -6.55 10.41
CA ALA A 35 11.41 -7.63 11.12
C ALA A 35 11.03 -7.21 12.54
N VAL A 36 10.16 -7.99 13.20
CA VAL A 36 9.86 -7.84 14.64
C VAL A 36 11.13 -7.85 15.50
N ASP A 37 12.12 -8.68 15.11
CA ASP A 37 13.38 -8.89 15.84
C ASP A 37 14.49 -7.88 15.46
N ASP A 38 14.27 -7.01 14.47
CA ASP A 38 15.26 -6.00 14.08
C ASP A 38 15.35 -4.90 15.15
N ASN A 39 16.58 -4.51 15.53
CA ASN A 39 16.80 -3.49 16.57
C ASN A 39 16.48 -2.05 16.13
N ASP A 40 16.39 -1.80 14.82
CA ASP A 40 16.15 -0.48 14.23
C ASP A 40 14.89 -0.49 13.38
N LEU A 41 14.14 0.61 13.47
CA LEU A 41 13.08 0.90 12.51
C LEU A 41 13.67 1.40 11.19
N ARG A 42 13.35 0.70 10.09
CA ARG A 42 13.82 0.99 8.73
C ARG A 42 12.65 1.04 7.75
N ILE A 43 12.73 2.01 6.84
CA ILE A 43 11.92 2.12 5.61
C ILE A 43 12.89 2.17 4.42
N ALA A 44 12.47 1.72 3.24
CA ALA A 44 13.21 1.97 2.02
C ALA A 44 12.35 2.79 1.05
N VAL A 45 12.94 3.90 0.59
CA VAL A 45 12.27 4.84 -0.31
C VAL A 45 12.92 4.78 -1.67
N LYS A 46 12.13 4.47 -2.69
CA LYS A 46 12.56 4.59 -4.08
C LYS A 46 12.50 6.06 -4.51
N ALA A 47 13.56 6.57 -5.13
CA ALA A 47 13.52 7.87 -5.78
C ALA A 47 12.49 7.88 -6.92
N ILE A 48 11.56 8.83 -6.88
CA ILE A 48 10.61 9.09 -7.97
C ILE A 48 11.08 10.37 -8.66
N PRO A 49 11.28 10.39 -10.00
CA PRO A 49 11.59 11.60 -10.74
C PRO A 49 10.59 12.72 -10.42
N GLN A 50 11.08 13.92 -10.14
CA GLN A 50 10.28 15.09 -9.73
C GLN A 50 9.45 14.91 -8.42
N GLY A 51 9.55 13.78 -7.73
CA GLY A 51 8.80 13.53 -6.50
C GLY A 51 9.32 14.33 -5.31
N VAL A 52 8.54 15.29 -4.80
CA VAL A 52 8.92 16.22 -3.72
C VAL A 52 9.49 15.50 -2.49
N PHE A 53 8.75 14.54 -1.92
CA PHE A 53 9.15 13.88 -0.68
C PHE A 53 10.29 12.87 -0.90
N SER A 54 10.23 12.06 -1.96
CA SER A 54 11.29 11.10 -2.29
C SER A 54 12.59 11.78 -2.69
N GLY A 55 12.51 12.92 -3.40
CA GLY A 55 13.66 13.75 -3.74
C GLY A 55 14.32 14.34 -2.50
N PHE A 56 13.52 14.91 -1.59
CA PHE A 56 14.03 15.37 -0.28
C PHE A 56 14.77 14.25 0.48
N LEU A 57 14.15 13.07 0.60
CA LEU A 57 14.75 11.93 1.33
C LEU A 57 16.04 11.39 0.69
N HIS A 58 16.24 11.59 -0.61
CA HIS A 58 17.45 11.14 -1.34
C HIS A 58 18.54 12.21 -1.45
N GLN A 59 18.18 13.50 -1.46
CA GLN A 59 19.09 14.58 -1.85
C GLN A 59 19.41 15.57 -0.72
N GLN A 60 18.62 15.58 0.36
CA GLN A 60 18.71 16.62 1.40
C GLN A 60 18.68 16.07 2.83
N LEU A 61 18.06 14.92 3.07
CA LEU A 61 18.04 14.31 4.41
C LEU A 61 19.43 13.81 4.79
N VAL A 62 19.92 14.21 5.96
CA VAL A 62 21.22 13.76 6.51
C VAL A 62 21.08 13.12 7.89
N ALA A 63 22.13 12.41 8.33
CA ALA A 63 22.15 11.82 9.66
C ALA A 63 22.10 12.92 10.75
N GLY A 64 21.20 12.75 11.72
CA GLY A 64 20.92 13.74 12.77
C GLY A 64 19.63 14.54 12.53
N ASP A 65 19.13 14.58 11.29
CA ASP A 65 17.84 15.21 10.98
C ASP A 65 16.67 14.55 11.70
N ARG A 66 15.62 15.35 11.92
CA ARG A 66 14.33 14.89 12.46
C ARG A 66 13.25 14.99 11.38
N ILE A 67 12.44 13.94 11.27
CA ILE A 67 11.22 13.89 10.47
C ILE A 67 10.09 13.53 11.42
N GLU A 68 8.91 14.10 11.21
CA GLU A 68 7.71 13.71 11.94
C GLU A 68 7.11 12.44 11.33
N VAL A 69 6.78 11.49 12.21
CA VAL A 69 6.33 10.15 11.83
C VAL A 69 5.09 9.82 12.66
N GLY A 70 4.01 9.39 12.00
CA GLY A 70 2.82 8.85 12.66
C GLY A 70 3.08 7.47 13.28
N PRO A 71 2.12 6.91 14.05
CA PRO A 71 2.22 5.52 14.48
C PRO A 71 2.27 4.57 13.27
N PRO A 72 2.79 3.33 13.46
CA PRO A 72 2.57 2.24 12.51
C PRO A 72 1.07 2.01 12.24
N ILE A 73 0.72 1.77 10.98
CA ILE A 73 -0.63 1.44 10.52
C ILE A 73 -0.51 0.42 9.38
N GLY A 74 -1.34 -0.62 9.39
CA GLY A 74 -1.47 -1.54 8.25
C GLY A 74 -2.14 -2.85 8.64
N HIS A 75 -2.69 -3.56 7.65
CA HIS A 75 -3.34 -4.87 7.83
C HIS A 75 -2.78 -5.93 6.87
N PHE A 76 -1.65 -5.65 6.20
CA PHE A 76 -1.03 -6.55 5.22
C PHE A 76 -0.19 -7.63 5.93
N ASN A 77 -0.83 -8.38 6.83
CA ASN A 77 -0.21 -9.45 7.61
C ASN A 77 -1.25 -10.45 8.13
N VAL A 78 -0.79 -11.64 8.54
CA VAL A 78 -1.63 -12.67 9.17
C VAL A 78 -1.14 -13.02 10.59
N PRO A 79 -1.98 -13.58 11.48
CA PRO A 79 -1.53 -14.19 12.72
C PRO A 79 -0.48 -15.29 12.47
N LEU A 80 0.52 -15.39 13.35
CA LEU A 80 1.59 -16.37 13.28
C LEU A 80 1.57 -17.28 14.51
N GLU A 81 1.78 -18.57 14.30
CA GLU A 81 1.69 -19.60 15.33
C GLU A 81 2.88 -20.57 15.21
N PRO A 82 3.71 -20.78 16.25
CA PRO A 82 4.93 -21.58 16.12
C PRO A 82 4.71 -23.07 15.80
N GLY A 83 3.53 -23.62 16.08
CA GLY A 83 3.22 -25.05 15.97
C GLY A 83 2.87 -25.52 14.55
N PRO A 84 1.89 -24.89 13.87
CA PRO A 84 1.51 -25.27 12.51
C PRO A 84 2.67 -25.20 11.51
N ARG A 85 2.63 -26.09 10.51
CA ARG A 85 3.53 -26.04 9.36
C ARG A 85 2.79 -25.44 8.16
N LYS A 86 2.96 -24.13 7.96
CA LYS A 86 2.37 -23.38 6.85
C LYS A 86 3.38 -23.16 5.71
N ARG A 87 2.87 -22.85 4.53
CA ARG A 87 3.61 -22.49 3.32
C ARG A 87 3.07 -21.18 2.78
N TYR A 88 3.94 -20.18 2.75
CA TYR A 88 3.61 -18.81 2.38
C TYR A 88 4.13 -18.50 0.98
N ALA A 89 3.34 -17.76 0.20
CA ALA A 89 3.74 -17.24 -1.09
C ALA A 89 3.71 -15.72 -1.08
N ALA A 90 4.68 -15.07 -1.73
CA ALA A 90 4.60 -13.65 -2.04
C ALA A 90 4.93 -13.37 -3.50
N PHE A 91 4.18 -12.45 -4.10
CA PHE A 91 4.46 -11.85 -5.40
C PHE A 91 4.75 -10.37 -5.19
N ALA A 92 6.03 -10.02 -5.26
CA ALA A 92 6.49 -8.64 -5.09
C ALA A 92 6.99 -8.07 -6.41
N ALA A 93 6.91 -6.74 -6.59
CA ALA A 93 7.64 -6.07 -7.66
C ALA A 93 8.17 -4.68 -7.29
N GLY A 94 9.42 -4.40 -7.69
CA GLY A 94 10.11 -3.15 -7.37
C GLY A 94 10.15 -2.85 -5.87
N SER A 95 9.63 -1.69 -5.45
CA SER A 95 9.52 -1.29 -4.04
C SER A 95 8.46 -2.06 -3.24
N GLY A 96 7.62 -2.86 -3.90
CA GLY A 96 6.67 -3.79 -3.27
C GLY A 96 7.34 -4.83 -2.35
N ILE A 97 8.66 -5.01 -2.45
CA ILE A 97 9.43 -5.85 -1.53
C ILE A 97 9.46 -5.32 -0.09
N THR A 98 9.20 -4.02 0.13
CA THR A 98 9.41 -3.38 1.44
C THR A 98 8.59 -3.97 2.60
N PRO A 99 7.26 -4.15 2.51
CA PRO A 99 6.53 -4.89 3.53
C PRO A 99 6.81 -6.39 3.44
N VAL A 100 6.99 -6.93 2.23
CA VAL A 100 7.14 -8.37 1.98
C VAL A 100 8.39 -8.93 2.67
N ILE A 101 9.54 -8.22 2.66
CA ILE A 101 10.74 -8.68 3.38
C ILE A 101 10.57 -8.65 4.91
N SER A 102 9.80 -7.70 5.44
CA SER A 102 9.42 -7.67 6.87
C SER A 102 8.57 -8.89 7.24
N ILE A 103 7.57 -9.20 6.42
CA ILE A 103 6.70 -10.38 6.58
C ILE A 103 7.54 -11.67 6.51
N ILE A 104 8.34 -11.88 5.45
CA ILE A 104 9.17 -13.09 5.28
C ILE A 104 10.08 -13.32 6.48
N LYS A 105 10.87 -12.30 6.87
CA LYS A 105 11.79 -12.40 8.02
C LYS A 105 11.03 -12.77 9.31
N THR A 106 9.92 -12.10 9.57
CA THR A 106 9.13 -12.30 10.79
C THR A 106 8.47 -13.68 10.82
N THR A 107 7.87 -14.12 9.71
CA THR A 107 7.25 -15.45 9.59
C THR A 107 8.27 -16.57 9.76
N LEU A 108 9.45 -16.47 9.14
CA LEU A 108 10.48 -17.52 9.24
C LEU A 108 11.12 -17.60 10.64
N SER A 109 11.17 -16.47 11.37
CA SER A 109 11.60 -16.41 12.77
C SER A 109 10.55 -17.03 13.71
N ALA A 110 9.29 -16.59 13.60
CA ALA A 110 8.22 -16.98 14.53
C ALA A 110 7.62 -18.38 14.29
N GLU A 111 7.59 -18.86 13.04
CA GLU A 111 7.05 -20.19 12.70
C GLU A 111 8.16 -21.14 12.22
N PRO A 112 8.88 -21.84 13.13
CA PRO A 112 10.10 -22.58 12.81
C PRO A 112 9.91 -23.76 11.84
N HIS A 113 8.68 -24.24 11.67
CA HIS A 113 8.34 -25.33 10.74
C HIS A 113 7.82 -24.85 9.38
N SER A 114 7.43 -23.58 9.28
CA SER A 114 6.85 -22.99 8.06
C SER A 114 7.91 -22.61 7.03
N ALA A 115 7.48 -22.52 5.77
CA ALA A 115 8.32 -22.16 4.62
C ALA A 115 7.70 -21.00 3.82
N PHE A 116 8.54 -20.26 3.08
CA PHE A 116 8.15 -19.07 2.33
C PHE A 116 8.76 -19.11 0.92
N SER A 117 7.95 -18.85 -0.11
CA SER A 117 8.38 -18.69 -1.51
C SER A 117 8.10 -17.26 -1.98
N LEU A 118 9.11 -16.59 -2.53
CA LEU A 118 8.99 -15.23 -3.06
C LEU A 118 9.23 -15.21 -4.58
N VAL A 119 8.23 -14.80 -5.34
CA VAL A 119 8.39 -14.36 -6.73
C VAL A 119 8.63 -12.86 -6.73
N TYR A 120 9.80 -12.39 -7.20
CA TYR A 120 10.17 -10.96 -7.13
C TYR A 120 10.51 -10.36 -8.50
N GLY A 121 9.56 -9.58 -9.02
CA GLY A 121 9.66 -8.85 -10.30
C GLY A 121 10.51 -7.58 -10.22
N ASN A 122 11.56 -7.50 -11.05
CA ASN A 122 12.41 -6.32 -11.20
C ASN A 122 12.71 -6.05 -12.68
N ARG A 123 13.35 -4.92 -12.99
CA ARG A 123 13.76 -4.62 -14.38
C ARG A 123 15.00 -5.43 -14.75
N GLU A 124 15.98 -5.42 -13.87
CA GLU A 124 17.35 -5.92 -14.08
C GLU A 124 17.97 -6.23 -12.69
N THR A 125 18.98 -7.09 -12.64
CA THR A 125 19.63 -7.56 -11.41
C THR A 125 20.16 -6.42 -10.54
N ARG A 126 20.71 -5.35 -11.15
CA ARG A 126 21.15 -4.14 -10.42
C ARG A 126 20.02 -3.31 -9.80
N SER A 127 18.76 -3.56 -10.18
CA SER A 127 17.58 -2.84 -9.67
C SER A 127 16.86 -3.56 -8.52
N ILE A 128 17.32 -4.76 -8.14
CA ILE A 128 16.75 -5.57 -7.06
C ILE A 128 17.02 -4.88 -5.72
N ILE A 129 15.97 -4.37 -5.08
CA ILE A 129 16.05 -3.79 -3.74
C ILE A 129 16.25 -4.94 -2.73
N PHE A 130 17.12 -4.75 -1.74
CA PHE A 130 17.50 -5.76 -0.73
C PHE A 130 18.11 -7.06 -1.28
N ARG A 131 18.74 -7.05 -2.47
CA ARG A 131 19.35 -8.26 -3.06
C ARG A 131 20.24 -9.05 -2.10
N GLU A 132 21.17 -8.38 -1.43
CA GLU A 132 22.11 -9.01 -0.49
C GLU A 132 21.43 -9.55 0.77
N ASP A 133 20.44 -8.82 1.30
CA ASP A 133 19.65 -9.27 2.45
C ASP A 133 18.78 -10.49 2.10
N LEU A 134 18.24 -10.55 0.88
CA LEU A 134 17.43 -11.68 0.40
C LEU A 134 18.28 -12.95 0.19
N GLU A 135 19.48 -12.82 -0.38
CA GLU A 135 20.42 -13.95 -0.48
C GLU A 135 20.92 -14.40 0.90
N ARG A 136 21.21 -13.47 1.81
CA ARG A 136 21.54 -13.79 3.21
C ARG A 136 20.39 -14.53 3.90
N LEU A 137 19.15 -14.10 3.68
CA LEU A 137 17.94 -14.72 4.24
C LEU A 137 17.75 -16.14 3.71
N LYS A 138 18.00 -16.37 2.42
CA LYS A 138 17.95 -17.68 1.76
C LYS A 138 18.99 -18.65 2.32
N ASN A 139 20.20 -18.16 2.58
CA ASN A 139 21.27 -18.95 3.21
C ASN A 139 20.97 -19.25 4.69
N THR A 140 20.34 -18.31 5.41
CA THR A 140 19.94 -18.48 6.83
C THR A 140 18.82 -19.52 6.97
N TYR A 141 17.83 -19.47 6.08
CA TYR A 141 16.64 -20.34 6.10
C TYR A 141 16.67 -21.36 4.97
N LEU A 142 17.80 -22.07 4.80
CA LEU A 142 17.99 -23.04 3.74
C LEU A 142 16.90 -24.12 3.73
N GLY A 143 16.27 -24.36 2.57
CA GLY A 143 15.14 -25.28 2.44
C GLY A 143 13.79 -24.76 2.98
N ARG A 144 13.77 -23.63 3.69
CA ARG A 144 12.56 -22.96 4.18
C ARG A 144 12.25 -21.65 3.44
N PHE A 145 13.24 -20.92 2.96
CA PHE A 145 13.04 -19.75 2.09
C PHE A 145 13.49 -20.05 0.66
N SER A 146 12.64 -19.73 -0.32
CA SER A 146 13.00 -19.74 -1.74
C SER A 146 12.67 -18.40 -2.40
N ILE A 147 13.50 -17.98 -3.35
CA ILE A 147 13.30 -16.75 -4.11
C ILE A 147 13.47 -17.02 -5.60
N THR A 148 12.56 -16.44 -6.39
CA THR A 148 12.51 -16.55 -7.85
C THR A 148 12.42 -15.14 -8.42
N HIS A 149 13.50 -14.66 -9.03
CA HIS A 149 13.50 -13.35 -9.67
C HIS A 149 12.89 -13.41 -11.06
N ALA A 150 11.91 -12.54 -11.33
CA ALA A 150 11.41 -12.26 -12.67
C ALA A 150 12.04 -10.94 -13.16
N LEU A 151 12.80 -10.95 -14.26
CA LEU A 151 13.60 -9.79 -14.71
C LEU A 151 13.16 -9.33 -16.09
N SER A 152 12.67 -8.10 -16.20
CA SER A 152 11.98 -7.62 -17.42
C SER A 152 12.88 -6.99 -18.50
N ARG A 153 14.19 -6.95 -18.30
CA ARG A 153 15.21 -6.36 -19.20
C ARG A 153 16.55 -7.11 -19.18
N GLU A 154 16.57 -8.30 -18.59
CA GLU A 154 17.68 -9.24 -18.71
C GLU A 154 17.12 -10.49 -19.37
N ASP A 155 17.85 -11.00 -20.36
CA ASP A 155 17.53 -12.24 -21.05
C ASP A 155 18.31 -13.37 -20.38
N ARG A 156 17.68 -14.52 -20.14
CA ARG A 156 18.31 -15.69 -19.53
C ARG A 156 17.82 -16.95 -20.23
N ASP A 157 18.49 -18.06 -19.98
CA ASP A 157 18.13 -19.36 -20.58
C ASP A 157 16.84 -19.97 -19.98
N ASN A 158 15.99 -19.19 -19.32
CA ASN A 158 14.76 -19.68 -18.67
C ASN A 158 13.57 -18.72 -18.85
N PRO A 159 12.72 -18.93 -19.89
CA PRO A 159 11.56 -18.10 -20.18
C PRO A 159 10.50 -17.94 -19.07
N LEU A 160 10.53 -18.76 -18.01
CA LEU A 160 9.70 -18.55 -16.81
C LEU A 160 10.15 -17.35 -15.98
N LEU A 161 11.43 -16.98 -16.09
CA LEU A 161 12.10 -15.99 -15.25
C LEU A 161 12.32 -14.65 -15.97
N ASP A 162 12.12 -14.59 -17.28
CA ASP A 162 12.43 -13.39 -18.06
C ASP A 162 11.14 -12.71 -18.49
N GLY A 163 11.01 -11.40 -18.21
CA GLY A 163 9.79 -10.62 -18.37
C GLY A 163 9.21 -10.05 -17.06
N ARG A 164 8.03 -9.42 -17.17
CA ARG A 164 7.23 -8.95 -16.03
C ARG A 164 6.41 -10.10 -15.43
N ILE A 165 5.84 -9.94 -14.24
CA ILE A 165 4.81 -10.87 -13.76
C ILE A 165 3.50 -10.51 -14.49
N ASP A 166 3.19 -11.24 -15.56
CA ASP A 166 2.00 -11.11 -16.41
C ASP A 166 1.09 -12.35 -16.31
N CYS A 167 -0.07 -12.34 -16.96
CA CYS A 167 -1.05 -13.44 -16.84
C CYS A 167 -0.49 -14.80 -17.27
N GLY A 168 0.21 -14.85 -18.41
CA GLY A 168 0.80 -16.10 -18.92
C GLY A 168 1.89 -16.65 -18.01
N ARG A 169 2.77 -15.78 -17.51
CA ARG A 169 3.83 -16.16 -16.57
C ARG A 169 3.28 -16.53 -15.21
N THR A 170 2.27 -15.81 -14.72
CA THR A 170 1.58 -16.11 -13.46
C THR A 170 0.98 -17.51 -13.49
N ARG A 171 0.22 -17.88 -14.53
CA ARG A 171 -0.33 -19.24 -14.66
C ARG A 171 0.76 -20.32 -14.60
N ARG A 172 1.86 -20.15 -15.34
CA ARG A 172 3.01 -21.07 -15.29
C ARG A 172 3.70 -21.12 -13.92
N LEU A 173 3.84 -19.99 -13.24
CA LEU A 173 4.40 -19.92 -11.89
C LEU A 173 3.50 -20.66 -10.88
N LEU A 174 2.18 -20.46 -10.97
CA LEU A 174 1.18 -21.19 -10.18
C LEU A 174 1.09 -22.68 -10.55
N GLU A 175 1.56 -23.12 -11.70
CA GLU A 175 1.58 -24.54 -12.08
C GLU A 175 2.88 -25.27 -11.69
N THR A 176 3.94 -24.52 -11.35
CA THR A 176 5.29 -25.10 -11.17
C THR A 176 5.92 -24.76 -9.81
N LEU A 177 6.05 -23.47 -9.48
CA LEU A 177 6.78 -22.98 -8.31
C LEU A 177 5.87 -22.64 -7.13
N VAL A 178 4.65 -22.19 -7.43
CA VAL A 178 3.63 -21.80 -6.43
C VAL A 178 2.27 -22.50 -6.67
N PRO A 179 2.22 -23.85 -6.77
CA PRO A 179 0.97 -24.62 -6.85
C PRO A 179 0.01 -24.28 -5.69
N PRO A 180 -1.15 -23.63 -5.93
CA PRO A 180 -1.92 -23.01 -4.86
C PRO A 180 -2.45 -23.97 -3.80
N GLU A 181 -2.63 -25.25 -4.14
CA GLU A 181 -3.02 -26.30 -3.22
C GLU A 181 -1.94 -26.67 -2.19
N ARG A 182 -0.71 -26.17 -2.37
CA ARG A 182 0.43 -26.39 -1.47
C ARG A 182 0.82 -25.17 -0.65
N PHE A 183 0.10 -24.05 -0.78
CA PHE A 183 0.34 -22.84 0.00
C PHE A 183 -0.90 -22.53 0.81
N ASP A 184 -0.71 -21.87 1.95
CA ASP A 184 -1.76 -21.48 2.88
C ASP A 184 -2.16 -20.02 2.67
N GLU A 185 -1.17 -19.11 2.50
CA GLU A 185 -1.38 -17.66 2.45
C GLU A 185 -0.57 -17.01 1.32
N PHE A 186 -1.16 -16.01 0.65
CA PHE A 186 -0.56 -15.28 -0.47
C PHE A 186 -0.47 -13.78 -0.19
N PHE A 187 0.70 -13.18 -0.43
CA PHE A 187 0.97 -11.75 -0.24
C PHE A 187 1.35 -11.07 -1.55
N LEU A 188 0.53 -10.14 -2.04
CA LEU A 188 0.72 -9.46 -3.32
C LEU A 188 1.07 -7.98 -3.11
N CYS A 189 2.21 -7.53 -3.62
CA CYS A 189 2.63 -6.13 -3.40
C CYS A 189 3.51 -5.56 -4.53
N GLY A 190 3.05 -4.52 -5.20
CA GLY A 190 3.72 -3.96 -6.38
C GLY A 190 2.80 -3.08 -7.23
N PRO A 191 3.06 -2.98 -8.55
CA PRO A 191 2.15 -2.31 -9.49
C PRO A 191 0.76 -2.96 -9.49
N LYS A 192 -0.29 -2.16 -9.62
CA LYS A 192 -1.69 -2.63 -9.62
C LYS A 192 -1.92 -3.75 -10.66
N GLU A 193 -1.43 -3.57 -11.89
CA GLU A 193 -1.51 -4.55 -12.97
C GLU A 193 -1.03 -5.96 -12.56
N MET A 194 0.06 -6.04 -11.79
CA MET A 194 0.59 -7.30 -11.28
C MET A 194 -0.32 -7.89 -10.20
N ILE A 195 -0.77 -7.06 -9.26
CA ILE A 195 -1.63 -7.51 -8.14
C ILE A 195 -2.94 -8.05 -8.71
N ASP A 196 -3.59 -7.32 -9.61
CA ASP A 196 -4.83 -7.75 -10.27
C ASP A 196 -4.62 -9.08 -11.00
N THR A 197 -3.58 -9.17 -11.84
CA THR A 197 -3.22 -10.39 -12.59
C THR A 197 -3.02 -11.61 -11.69
N VAL A 198 -2.28 -11.46 -10.59
CA VAL A 198 -1.99 -12.59 -9.68
C VAL A 198 -3.21 -12.93 -8.84
N HIS A 199 -3.95 -11.93 -8.36
CA HIS A 199 -5.20 -12.15 -7.64
C HIS A 199 -6.22 -12.90 -8.50
N GLU A 200 -6.48 -12.45 -9.72
CA GLU A 200 -7.40 -13.13 -10.66
C GLU A 200 -6.96 -14.58 -10.92
N ALA A 201 -5.69 -14.83 -11.21
CA ALA A 201 -5.18 -16.19 -11.44
C ALA A 201 -5.28 -17.11 -10.21
N LEU A 202 -5.14 -16.58 -8.98
CA LEU A 202 -5.36 -17.34 -7.75
C LEU A 202 -6.84 -17.69 -7.55
N ILE A 203 -7.75 -16.75 -7.85
CA ILE A 203 -9.20 -17.00 -7.82
C ILE A 203 -9.62 -18.01 -8.90
N GLU A 204 -9.08 -17.91 -10.13
CA GLU A 204 -9.29 -18.91 -11.21
C GLU A 204 -8.87 -20.33 -10.77
N LYS A 205 -7.82 -20.44 -9.94
CA LYS A 205 -7.34 -21.71 -9.38
C LYS A 205 -8.03 -22.13 -8.07
N GLY A 206 -9.08 -21.42 -7.65
CA GLY A 206 -9.93 -21.79 -6.50
C GLY A 206 -9.38 -21.41 -5.12
N VAL A 207 -8.45 -20.46 -5.02
CA VAL A 207 -7.98 -19.94 -3.73
C VAL A 207 -9.05 -19.06 -3.10
N ASP A 208 -9.31 -19.24 -1.80
CA ASP A 208 -10.24 -18.39 -1.07
C ASP A 208 -9.69 -16.97 -0.90
N ARG A 209 -10.56 -15.96 -1.07
CA ARG A 209 -10.19 -14.53 -0.96
C ARG A 209 -9.57 -14.15 0.39
N SER A 210 -9.99 -14.79 1.48
CA SER A 210 -9.44 -14.55 2.83
C SER A 210 -7.95 -14.90 2.95
N ARG A 211 -7.43 -15.68 2.01
CA ARG A 211 -6.04 -16.17 1.95
C ARG A 211 -5.17 -15.34 1.00
N ILE A 212 -5.72 -14.28 0.39
CA ILE A 212 -5.04 -13.42 -0.59
C ILE A 212 -4.99 -11.99 -0.05
N HIS A 213 -3.82 -11.60 0.46
CA HIS A 213 -3.56 -10.29 1.04
C HIS A 213 -2.84 -9.41 0.03
N PHE A 214 -3.17 -8.12 -0.04
CA PHE A 214 -2.48 -7.19 -0.95
C PHE A 214 -2.36 -5.76 -0.41
N GLU A 215 -1.28 -5.06 -0.80
CA GLU A 215 -1.05 -3.63 -0.50
C GLU A 215 -0.66 -2.88 -1.80
N LEU A 216 -1.28 -1.72 -2.03
CA LEU A 216 -1.08 -0.87 -3.21
C LEU A 216 -0.24 0.37 -2.86
N PHE A 217 0.92 0.54 -3.50
CA PHE A 217 1.81 1.69 -3.29
C PHE A 217 1.62 2.85 -4.25
N THR A 218 1.06 2.58 -5.43
CA THR A 218 0.85 3.58 -6.48
C THR A 218 -0.63 3.90 -6.53
N ALA A 219 -1.01 5.11 -6.10
CA ALA A 219 -2.27 5.69 -6.55
C ALA A 219 -2.25 5.75 -8.09
N PRO A 220 -3.37 5.49 -8.79
CA PRO A 220 -3.39 5.59 -10.25
C PRO A 220 -2.83 6.94 -10.68
N ASP A 221 -1.97 6.93 -11.71
CA ASP A 221 -1.18 8.11 -12.10
C ASP A 221 -2.09 9.32 -12.28
N GLN A 222 -2.01 10.27 -11.35
CA GLN A 222 -2.40 11.65 -11.62
C GLN A 222 -1.32 12.26 -12.49
N THR A 223 -1.34 11.89 -13.77
CA THR A 223 -0.57 12.56 -14.82
C THR A 223 -0.94 14.03 -14.81
N PHE A 224 -0.06 14.86 -14.26
CA PHE A 224 -0.13 16.32 -14.37
C PHE A 224 0.27 16.77 -15.78
N ASP A 225 -0.41 16.27 -16.81
CA ASP A 225 -0.38 16.86 -18.14
C ASP A 225 -1.40 17.98 -18.20
N ARG A 226 -0.91 19.21 -17.92
CA ARG A 226 -1.67 20.46 -18.10
C ARG A 226 -1.54 21.02 -19.53
N SER A 227 -1.38 20.16 -20.53
CA SER A 227 -1.28 20.57 -21.93
C SER A 227 -1.92 19.58 -22.89
N ASP A 228 -3.00 20.05 -23.54
CA ASP A 228 -3.66 19.54 -24.76
C ASP A 228 -4.14 18.08 -24.75
N SER A 229 -5.36 17.88 -24.23
CA SER A 229 -6.19 16.74 -24.62
C SER A 229 -7.60 17.20 -25.01
N ARG A 230 -7.75 17.68 -26.24
CA ARG A 230 -9.04 17.81 -26.93
C ARG A 230 -9.63 16.42 -27.21
N TYR A 231 -10.14 15.75 -26.18
CA TYR A 231 -10.93 14.53 -26.38
C TYR A 231 -12.36 14.88 -26.76
N SER A 232 -12.79 14.30 -27.87
CA SER A 232 -14.12 14.46 -28.45
C SER A 232 -15.22 14.08 -27.45
N THR A 233 -16.17 14.99 -27.26
CA THR A 233 -17.46 14.70 -26.62
C THR A 233 -18.22 13.64 -27.41
N ARG A 234 -18.27 12.42 -26.88
CA ARG A 234 -19.42 11.53 -27.10
C ARG A 234 -20.43 11.78 -25.99
N GLU A 235 -21.59 12.28 -26.37
CA GLU A 235 -22.68 12.53 -25.44
C GLU A 235 -23.20 11.21 -24.85
N ALA A 236 -23.02 11.05 -23.54
CA ALA A 236 -23.77 10.12 -22.72
C ALA A 236 -24.35 10.91 -21.55
N GLN A 237 -25.53 11.50 -21.77
CA GLN A 237 -26.24 12.27 -20.74
C GLN A 237 -26.62 11.36 -19.56
N THR A 238 -25.80 11.38 -18.52
CA THR A 238 -26.16 10.92 -17.18
C THR A 238 -25.86 12.03 -16.19
N VAL A 239 -26.88 12.83 -15.87
CA VAL A 239 -26.83 13.85 -14.81
C VAL A 239 -26.93 13.14 -13.46
N GLY A 240 -25.88 12.38 -13.14
CA GLY A 240 -25.80 11.51 -11.96
C GLY A 240 -25.03 12.19 -10.83
N HIS A 241 -25.71 13.00 -10.03
CA HIS A 241 -25.16 13.45 -8.76
C HIS A 241 -25.07 12.29 -7.78
N SER A 242 -23.84 11.88 -7.43
CA SER A 242 -23.59 10.84 -6.44
C SER A 242 -23.56 11.42 -5.04
N THR A 243 -24.35 10.84 -4.13
CA THR A 243 -24.41 11.28 -2.73
C THR A 243 -23.43 10.47 -1.89
N VAL A 244 -22.38 11.14 -1.38
CA VAL A 244 -21.32 10.55 -0.58
C VAL A 244 -21.45 11.00 0.87
N ILE A 245 -21.63 10.07 1.80
CA ILE A 245 -21.64 10.36 3.25
C ILE A 245 -20.22 10.18 3.77
N VAL A 246 -19.63 11.25 4.29
CA VAL A 246 -18.27 11.25 4.85
C VAL A 246 -18.36 11.42 6.37
N SER A 247 -17.92 10.40 7.10
CA SER A 247 -17.91 10.40 8.56
C SER A 247 -16.49 10.59 9.11
N LEU A 248 -16.30 11.61 9.94
CA LEU A 248 -15.03 11.91 10.61
C LEU A 248 -15.31 12.23 12.08
N GLU A 249 -14.64 11.55 13.00
CA GLU A 249 -14.78 11.77 14.46
C GLU A 249 -16.25 11.76 14.95
N GLY A 250 -17.05 10.81 14.43
CA GLY A 250 -18.47 10.68 14.78
C GLY A 250 -19.41 11.72 14.15
N LYS A 251 -18.90 12.64 13.32
CA LYS A 251 -19.70 13.61 12.57
C LYS A 251 -19.78 13.20 11.11
N SER A 252 -20.99 12.93 10.63
CA SER A 252 -21.26 12.63 9.23
C SER A 252 -21.67 13.88 8.47
N THR A 253 -21.07 14.11 7.31
CA THR A 253 -21.45 15.18 6.36
C THR A 253 -21.76 14.54 5.01
N THR A 254 -22.94 14.83 4.50
CA THR A 254 -23.38 14.37 3.18
C THR A 254 -22.93 15.36 2.11
N LEU A 255 -22.23 14.87 1.09
CA LEU A 255 -21.76 15.64 -0.05
C LEU A 255 -22.45 15.13 -1.31
N SER A 256 -22.99 16.03 -2.11
CA SER A 256 -23.39 15.73 -3.50
C SER A 256 -22.19 16.00 -4.40
N MET A 257 -21.83 15.04 -5.24
CA MET A 257 -20.70 15.14 -6.18
C MET A 257 -21.20 14.89 -7.60
N GLY A 258 -20.91 15.82 -8.51
CA GLY A 258 -21.04 15.61 -9.95
C GLY A 258 -19.78 14.96 -10.56
N PRO A 259 -19.80 14.60 -11.85
CA PRO A 259 -18.62 14.05 -12.56
C PRO A 259 -17.39 14.97 -12.50
N ASP A 260 -17.62 16.29 -12.50
CA ASP A 260 -16.57 17.31 -12.53
C ASP A 260 -16.01 17.70 -11.15
N ASP A 261 -16.50 17.09 -10.05
CA ASP A 261 -16.12 17.46 -8.68
C ASP A 261 -14.78 16.89 -8.18
N GLY A 262 -14.05 16.18 -9.04
CA GLY A 262 -12.75 15.59 -8.72
C GLY A 262 -12.85 14.46 -7.68
N SER A 263 -11.78 14.26 -6.92
CA SER A 263 -11.76 13.18 -5.91
C SER A 263 -12.63 13.51 -4.69
N VAL A 264 -13.13 12.47 -4.01
CA VAL A 264 -13.88 12.61 -2.75
C VAL A 264 -13.09 13.42 -1.71
N LEU A 265 -11.77 13.26 -1.66
CA LEU A 265 -10.90 14.03 -0.76
C LEU A 265 -10.88 15.53 -1.10
N GLU A 266 -10.94 15.90 -2.38
CA GLU A 266 -11.02 17.30 -2.82
C GLU A 266 -12.42 17.88 -2.57
N ALA A 267 -13.48 17.12 -2.79
CA ALA A 267 -14.83 17.52 -2.40
C ALA A 267 -14.94 17.79 -0.88
N VAL A 268 -14.40 16.88 -0.05
CA VAL A 268 -14.32 17.05 1.41
C VAL A 268 -13.48 18.26 1.80
N ARG A 269 -12.31 18.48 1.16
CA ARG A 269 -11.48 19.68 1.41
C ARG A 269 -12.21 20.98 1.04
N ARG A 270 -12.88 21.02 -0.12
CA ARG A 270 -13.69 22.17 -0.57
C ARG A 270 -14.86 22.45 0.37
N ALA A 271 -15.57 21.42 0.82
CA ALA A 271 -16.65 21.54 1.81
C ALA A 271 -16.14 22.06 3.16
N ARG A 272 -15.01 21.53 3.66
CA ARG A 272 -14.40 21.98 4.92
C ARG A 272 -13.90 23.44 4.85
N LEU A 273 -13.36 23.86 3.71
CA LEU A 273 -12.99 25.26 3.42
C LEU A 273 -14.23 26.19 3.39
N LYS A 274 -15.35 25.76 2.81
CA LYS A 274 -16.61 26.52 2.86
C LYS A 274 -17.16 26.68 4.28
N CYS A 275 -17.01 25.67 5.16
CA CYS A 275 -17.39 25.81 6.57
C CYS A 275 -16.47 26.72 7.40
N LEU A 276 -15.26 27.03 6.92
CA LEU A 276 -14.29 27.90 7.60
C LEU A 276 -14.32 29.36 7.11
N MET A 277 -15.05 29.64 6.04
CA MET A 277 -15.20 30.98 5.46
C MET A 277 -16.62 31.50 5.66
N PRO A 278 -16.90 32.39 6.64
CA PRO A 278 -18.17 33.09 6.66
C PRO A 278 -18.29 33.94 5.40
N ALA A 279 -19.37 33.74 4.64
CA ALA A 279 -19.61 34.49 3.41
C ALA A 279 -19.70 36.00 3.72
N LYS A 280 -18.88 36.81 3.06
CA LYS A 280 -18.99 38.28 3.10
C LYS A 280 -20.22 38.70 2.30
N GLY A 281 -21.35 38.87 2.99
CA GLY A 281 -22.63 39.36 2.46
C GLY A 281 -23.61 39.52 3.61
N GLY A 282 -24.21 40.70 3.77
CA GLY A 282 -24.82 41.10 5.04
C GLY A 282 -26.29 40.73 5.27
N CYS A 283 -26.64 40.74 6.57
CA CYS A 283 -27.97 40.92 7.18
C CYS A 283 -29.01 39.78 7.21
N ALA A 284 -29.54 39.56 8.43
CA ALA A 284 -30.75 38.78 8.80
C ALA A 284 -30.72 37.27 8.44
N GLN A 285 -31.24 36.30 9.20
CA GLN A 285 -31.94 36.22 10.50
C GLN A 285 -31.84 34.73 10.95
N ARG A 286 -32.10 34.27 12.18
CA ARG A 286 -32.58 34.85 13.45
C ARG A 286 -32.02 33.95 14.60
N VAL A 287 -31.71 34.46 15.79
CA VAL A 287 -31.49 33.58 16.97
C VAL A 287 -32.86 33.08 17.45
N GLY A 288 -33.06 31.77 17.54
CA GLY A 288 -34.28 31.14 18.05
C GLY A 288 -33.95 30.10 19.12
N GLN A 289 -34.28 30.40 20.37
CA GLN A 289 -34.12 29.46 21.48
C GLN A 289 -35.35 28.53 21.64
N ARG A 290 -35.06 27.30 22.10
CA ARG A 290 -35.86 26.44 22.99
C ARG A 290 -37.38 26.29 22.78
N SER A 291 -37.81 25.03 22.61
CA SER A 291 -38.70 24.30 23.54
C SER A 291 -38.75 22.84 23.08
N SER A 292 -38.16 21.88 23.79
CA SER A 292 -38.76 21.11 24.89
C SER A 292 -40.08 20.40 24.53
N LYS A 293 -40.02 19.09 24.29
CA LYS A 293 -41.06 18.12 24.66
C LYS A 293 -40.44 16.74 24.94
N ASP A 294 -40.72 16.24 26.14
CA ASP A 294 -41.12 14.87 26.50
C ASP A 294 -40.15 13.69 26.28
N ALA A 295 -39.37 13.42 27.33
CA ALA A 295 -39.44 12.22 28.18
C ALA A 295 -39.48 10.77 27.61
N SER A 296 -38.59 9.95 28.18
CA SER A 296 -38.80 8.54 28.61
C SER A 296 -38.79 7.36 27.61
N ILE A 297 -37.63 6.68 27.55
CA ILE A 297 -37.34 5.32 28.09
C ILE A 297 -38.17 4.08 27.64
N CYS A 298 -37.42 2.99 27.36
CA CYS A 298 -37.78 1.58 27.16
C CYS A 298 -38.45 1.18 25.83
N ALA A 299 -38.17 -0.02 25.27
CA ALA A 299 -37.37 -1.14 25.81
C ALA A 299 -36.06 -1.40 25.04
#